data_AF-A0A2E5RXR5-F1
#
_entry.id   AF-A0A2E5RXR5-F1
#
_cell.length_a   1.000
_cell.length_b   1.000
_cell.length_c   1.000
_cell.angle_alpha   90.00
_cell.angle_beta   90.00
_cell.angle_gamma   90.00
#
_symmetry.space_group_name_H-M   'P 1'
#
loop_
_entity.id
_entity.type
_entity.pdbx_description
1 polymer ?
#
loop_
_entity_poly.entity_id
_entity_poly.type
_entity_poly.pdbx_seq_one_letter_code
_entity_poly.pdbx_strand_id
1 'polypeptide(L)'
;MLLATGNCVEKLDPSIKAQYQETADRFCHAVVECLKDDLAKRMEKEPQKRDLFLSRMDRDLCLEGQYEKISGLQNHMDQSSILDRYQRCSEALEADPNCQSRIAALKSNPDCKSIRSASEFP
;
A
#
# COMPACT_ATOMS: atom_id res chain seq x y z
N MET A 1 -39.37 -1.07 -15.33
CA MET A 1 -38.01 -0.96 -15.90
C MET A 1 -37.05 -1.33 -14.80
N LEU A 2 -36.39 -2.48 -14.92
CA LEU A 2 -35.51 -3.04 -13.90
C LEU A 2 -34.14 -2.35 -13.93
N LEU A 3 -33.67 -2.02 -12.74
CA LEU A 3 -32.39 -1.40 -12.40
C LEU A 3 -31.23 -2.33 -12.76
N ALA A 4 -30.22 -1.79 -13.43
CA ALA A 4 -28.91 -2.43 -13.55
C ALA A 4 -27.82 -1.40 -13.18
N THR A 5 -27.68 -1.11 -11.89
CA THR A 5 -26.44 -0.54 -11.35
C THR A 5 -25.45 -1.69 -11.21
N GLY A 6 -24.89 -2.13 -12.33
CA GLY A 6 -23.70 -2.96 -12.31
C GLY A 6 -22.57 -2.11 -11.74
N ASN A 7 -22.04 -2.50 -10.59
CA ASN A 7 -20.74 -2.01 -10.14
C ASN A 7 -19.73 -2.46 -11.20
N CYS A 8 -19.44 -1.59 -12.18
CA CYS A 8 -18.23 -1.72 -12.97
C CYS A 8 -17.07 -1.56 -12.00
N VAL A 9 -16.53 -2.69 -11.53
CA VAL A 9 -15.16 -2.69 -11.03
C VAL A 9 -14.33 -2.33 -12.25
N GLU A 10 -13.91 -1.06 -12.35
CA GLU A 10 -12.98 -0.65 -13.39
C GLU A 10 -11.78 -1.59 -13.31
N LYS A 11 -11.57 -2.36 -14.39
CA LYS A 11 -10.37 -3.19 -14.47
C LYS A 11 -9.18 -2.26 -14.44
N LEU A 12 -8.22 -2.57 -13.57
CA LEU A 12 -6.94 -1.88 -13.49
C LEU A 12 -6.36 -1.71 -14.90
N ASP A 13 -6.06 -0.48 -15.29
CA ASP A 13 -5.39 -0.20 -16.55
C ASP A 13 -4.02 -0.93 -16.56
N PRO A 14 -3.74 -1.81 -17.53
CA PRO A 14 -2.45 -2.49 -17.64
C PRO A 14 -1.25 -1.53 -17.68
N SER A 15 -1.45 -0.29 -18.12
CA SER A 15 -0.42 0.75 -18.16
C SER A 15 0.08 1.14 -16.76
N ILE A 16 -0.79 1.08 -15.75
CA ILE A 16 -0.46 1.40 -14.36
C ILE A 16 0.58 0.42 -13.84
N LYS A 17 0.37 -0.88 -14.03
CA LYS A 17 1.34 -1.88 -13.58
C LYS A 17 2.69 -1.64 -14.23
N ALA A 18 2.72 -1.48 -15.56
CA ALA A 18 3.99 -1.29 -16.29
C ALA A 18 4.77 -0.05 -15.82
N GLN A 19 4.07 1.04 -15.52
CA GLN A 19 4.70 2.30 -15.19
C GLN A 19 5.11 2.43 -13.71
N TYR A 20 4.34 1.84 -12.81
CA TYR A 20 4.53 2.00 -11.36
C TYR A 20 5.13 0.76 -10.70
N GLN A 21 5.45 -0.31 -11.45
CA GLN A 21 5.99 -1.56 -10.92
C GLN A 21 7.19 -1.32 -10.00
N GLU A 22 8.19 -0.56 -10.47
CA GLU A 22 9.44 -0.36 -9.72
C GLU A 22 9.19 0.35 -8.39
N THR A 23 8.45 1.46 -8.42
CA THR A 23 8.22 2.26 -7.20
C THR A 23 7.27 1.57 -6.24
N ALA A 24 6.25 0.86 -6.74
CA ALA A 24 5.38 0.04 -5.91
C ALA A 24 6.15 -1.12 -5.26
N ASP A 25 7.08 -1.75 -5.99
CA ASP A 25 7.91 -2.84 -5.45
C ASP A 25 8.83 -2.35 -4.35
N ARG A 26 9.51 -1.21 -4.56
CA ARG A 26 10.34 -0.56 -3.53
C ARG A 26 9.54 -0.23 -2.27
N PHE A 27 8.37 0.39 -2.43
CA PHE A 27 7.47 0.68 -1.33
C PHE A 27 7.10 -0.59 -0.55
N CYS A 28 6.59 -1.61 -1.23
CA CYS A 28 6.14 -2.85 -0.60
C CYS A 28 7.29 -3.62 0.07
N HIS A 29 8.47 -3.63 -0.55
CA HIS A 29 9.67 -4.22 0.05
C HIS A 29 10.08 -3.51 1.33
N ALA A 30 9.97 -2.18 1.37
CA ALA A 30 10.30 -1.42 2.56
C ALA A 30 9.33 -1.73 3.72
N VAL A 31 8.03 -1.87 3.46
CA VAL A 31 7.04 -1.85 4.56
C VAL A 31 6.54 -3.22 5.02
N VAL A 32 6.40 -4.20 4.14
CA VAL A 32 5.62 -5.43 4.43
C VAL A 32 6.14 -6.18 5.66
N GLU A 33 7.44 -6.43 5.73
CA GLU A 33 8.02 -7.17 6.87
C GLU A 33 7.93 -6.39 8.18
N CYS A 34 8.14 -5.06 8.12
CA CYS A 34 7.95 -4.23 9.30
C CYS A 34 6.51 -4.25 9.80
N LEU A 35 5.53 -4.24 8.90
CA LEU A 35 4.12 -4.27 9.25
C LEU A 35 3.70 -5.63 9.82
N LYS A 36 4.25 -6.74 9.30
CA LYS A 36 4.08 -8.07 9.90
C LYS A 36 4.58 -8.10 11.35
N ASP A 37 5.77 -7.57 11.58
CA ASP A 37 6.36 -7.51 12.93
C ASP A 37 5.53 -6.66 13.90
N ASP A 38 5.02 -5.51 13.44
CA ASP A 38 4.15 -4.64 14.26
C ASP A 38 2.81 -5.32 14.56
N LEU A 39 2.20 -5.95 13.56
CA LEU A 39 0.96 -6.68 13.72
C LEU A 39 1.12 -7.86 14.69
N ALA A 40 2.21 -8.63 14.56
CA ALA A 40 2.49 -9.76 15.43
C ALA A 40 2.57 -9.35 16.90
N LYS A 41 3.19 -8.18 17.19
CA LYS A 41 3.27 -7.60 18.54
C LYS A 41 1.91 -7.08 19.02
N ARG A 42 1.17 -6.37 18.17
CA ARG A 42 -0.14 -5.80 18.53
C ARG A 42 -1.20 -6.87 18.82
N MET A 43 -1.08 -8.03 18.16
CA MET A 43 -2.05 -9.12 18.24
C MET A 43 -1.53 -10.33 19.03
N GLU A 44 -0.56 -10.15 19.91
CA GLU A 44 0.02 -11.23 20.74
C GLU A 44 -1.06 -12.00 21.53
N LYS A 45 -2.12 -11.30 21.97
CA LYS A 45 -3.22 -11.87 22.74
C LYS A 45 -4.29 -12.58 21.89
N GLU A 46 -4.21 -12.49 20.57
CA GLU A 46 -5.19 -13.04 19.62
C GLU A 46 -4.50 -13.86 18.52
N PRO A 47 -3.82 -14.97 18.87
CA PRO A 47 -2.93 -15.69 17.95
C PRO A 47 -3.64 -16.18 16.68
N GLN A 48 -4.87 -16.68 16.80
CA GLN A 48 -5.63 -17.15 15.63
C GLN A 48 -5.95 -16.04 14.62
N LYS A 49 -6.27 -14.83 15.11
CA LYS A 49 -6.51 -13.68 14.23
C LYS A 49 -5.22 -13.13 13.67
N ARG A 50 -4.17 -13.06 14.49
CA ARG A 50 -2.82 -12.67 14.06
C ARG A 50 -2.37 -13.53 12.88
N ASP A 51 -2.44 -14.85 13.02
CA ASP A 51 -1.97 -15.78 12.00
C ASP A 51 -2.79 -15.65 10.70
N LEU A 52 -4.10 -15.42 10.83
CA LEU A 52 -4.97 -15.13 9.68
C LEU A 52 -4.56 -13.85 8.95
N PHE A 53 -4.26 -12.77 9.67
CA PHE A 53 -3.84 -11.51 9.03
C PHE A 53 -2.43 -11.63 8.45
N LEU A 54 -1.48 -12.21 9.18
CA LEU A 54 -0.11 -12.42 8.70
C LEU A 54 -0.06 -13.29 7.44
N SER A 55 -0.91 -14.32 7.34
CA SER A 55 -0.99 -15.17 6.14
C SER A 55 -1.57 -14.47 4.91
N ARG A 56 -2.23 -13.32 5.09
CA ARG A 56 -2.75 -12.49 4.00
C ARG A 56 -1.85 -11.31 3.66
N MET A 57 -0.88 -11.00 4.53
CA MET A 57 0.05 -9.91 4.30
C MET A 57 1.25 -10.44 3.51
N ASP A 58 1.23 -10.26 2.20
CA ASP A 58 2.38 -10.53 1.35
C ASP A 58 2.64 -9.35 0.40
N ARG A 59 3.75 -9.46 -0.35
CA ARG A 59 4.17 -8.40 -1.28
C ARG A 59 3.22 -8.28 -2.47
N ASP A 60 2.61 -9.38 -2.92
CA ASP A 60 1.74 -9.37 -4.08
C ASP A 60 0.44 -8.62 -3.76
N LEU A 61 -0.14 -8.88 -2.58
CA LEU A 61 -1.32 -8.15 -2.11
C LEU A 61 -1.01 -6.67 -1.89
N CYS A 62 0.18 -6.34 -1.37
CA CYS A 62 0.62 -4.94 -1.27
C CYS A 62 0.68 -4.29 -2.66
N LEU A 63 1.30 -4.94 -3.64
CA LEU A 63 1.41 -4.42 -5.01
C LEU A 63 0.03 -4.21 -5.66
N GLU A 64 -0.87 -5.18 -5.53
CA GLU A 64 -2.25 -5.06 -6.02
C GLU A 64 -2.96 -3.84 -5.38
N GLY A 65 -2.86 -3.70 -4.06
CA GLY A 65 -3.40 -2.56 -3.33
C GLY A 65 -2.80 -1.22 -3.78
N GLN A 66 -1.49 -1.17 -4.06
CA GLN A 66 -0.85 0.03 -4.58
C GLN A 66 -1.37 0.39 -5.99
N TYR A 67 -1.56 -0.59 -6.88
CA TYR A 67 -2.08 -0.31 -8.22
C TYR A 67 -3.51 0.20 -8.20
N GLU A 68 -4.39 -0.41 -7.40
CA GLU A 68 -5.76 0.07 -7.20
C GLU A 68 -5.75 1.51 -6.67
N LYS A 69 -4.87 1.80 -5.72
CA LYS A 69 -4.70 3.15 -5.17
C LYS A 69 -4.26 4.16 -6.22
N ILE A 70 -3.25 3.81 -7.02
CA ILE A 70 -2.74 4.66 -8.10
C ILE A 70 -3.85 4.95 -9.11
N SER A 71 -4.61 3.93 -9.50
CA SER A 71 -5.77 4.08 -10.39
C SER A 71 -6.77 5.10 -9.83
N GLY A 72 -7.07 5.03 -8.53
CA GLY A 72 -7.95 6.00 -7.88
C GLY A 72 -7.38 7.42 -7.82
N LEU A 73 -6.05 7.56 -7.65
CA LEU A 73 -5.38 8.86 -7.59
C LEU A 73 -5.30 9.56 -8.95
N GLN A 74 -5.21 8.82 -10.06
CA GLN A 74 -5.17 9.38 -11.42
C GLN A 74 -6.42 10.22 -11.76
N ASN A 75 -7.54 9.98 -11.07
CA ASN A 75 -8.76 10.79 -11.22
C ASN A 75 -8.66 12.19 -10.58
N HIS A 76 -7.66 12.42 -9.73
CA HIS A 76 -7.55 13.62 -8.88
C HIS A 76 -6.19 14.31 -8.95
N MET A 77 -5.19 13.67 -9.55
CA MET A 77 -3.81 14.13 -9.57
C MET A 77 -3.16 13.81 -10.91
N ASP A 78 -2.26 14.69 -11.34
CA ASP A 78 -1.42 14.40 -12.49
C ASP A 78 -0.47 13.23 -12.20
N GLN A 79 -0.18 12.49 -13.26
CA GLN A 79 0.58 11.25 -13.23
C GLN A 79 2.02 11.43 -12.71
N SER A 80 2.69 12.52 -13.12
CA SER A 80 4.04 12.88 -12.66
C SER A 80 4.08 13.11 -11.15
N SER A 81 3.09 13.83 -10.62
CA SER A 81 2.97 14.08 -9.18
C SER A 81 2.75 12.80 -8.37
N ILE A 82 2.08 11.79 -8.93
CA ILE A 82 1.89 10.50 -8.26
C ILE A 82 3.23 9.75 -8.19
N LEU A 83 3.95 9.65 -9.31
CA LEU A 83 5.26 8.99 -9.37
C LEU A 83 6.26 9.63 -8.40
N ASP A 84 6.38 10.96 -8.43
CA ASP A 84 7.30 11.69 -7.57
C ASP A 84 7.00 11.50 -6.08
N ARG A 85 5.72 11.42 -5.71
CA ARG A 85 5.31 11.14 -4.31
C ARG A 85 5.65 9.72 -3.91
N TYR A 86 5.38 8.75 -4.77
CA TYR A 86 5.73 7.35 -4.53
C TYR A 86 7.23 7.17 -4.35
N GLN A 87 8.03 7.83 -5.19
CA GLN A 87 9.48 7.80 -5.09
C GLN A 87 9.96 8.36 -3.75
N ARG A 88 9.54 9.58 -3.40
CA ARG A 88 9.94 10.22 -2.13
C ARG A 88 9.48 9.43 -0.90
N CYS A 89 8.28 8.86 -0.94
CA CYS A 89 7.80 8.01 0.14
C CYS A 89 8.67 6.74 0.26
N SER A 90 8.94 6.04 -0.85
CA SER A 90 9.74 4.82 -0.84
C SER A 90 11.17 5.07 -0.35
N GLU A 91 11.81 6.14 -0.81
CA GLU A 91 13.14 6.55 -0.36
C GLU A 91 13.15 6.88 1.14
N ALA A 92 12.14 7.62 1.63
CA ALA A 92 12.05 7.94 3.05
C ALA A 92 11.86 6.69 3.93
N LEU A 93 11.17 5.67 3.42
CA LEU A 93 10.98 4.40 4.12
C LEU A 93 12.25 3.55 4.10
N GLU A 94 12.95 3.49 2.97
CA GLU A 94 14.21 2.75 2.82
C GLU A 94 15.38 3.37 3.60
N ALA A 95 15.40 4.70 3.75
CA ALA A 95 16.46 5.41 4.46
C ALA A 95 16.59 5.02 5.94
N ASP A 96 15.52 4.49 6.54
CA ASP A 96 15.55 4.03 7.92
C ASP A 96 15.59 2.49 8.00
N PRO A 97 16.64 1.89 8.58
CA PRO A 97 16.73 0.45 8.77
C PRO A 97 15.84 -0.06 9.93
N ASN A 98 15.32 0.82 10.78
CA ASN A 98 14.49 0.45 11.92
C ASN A 98 13.00 0.38 11.54
N CYS A 99 12.37 -0.78 11.76
CA CYS A 99 10.96 -0.97 11.42
C CYS A 99 9.98 -0.06 12.18
N GLN A 100 10.22 0.27 13.45
CA GLN A 100 9.35 1.19 14.18
C GLN A 100 9.40 2.59 13.57
N SER A 101 10.60 3.07 13.25
CA SER A 101 10.78 4.36 12.61
C SER A 101 10.21 4.38 11.19
N ARG A 102 10.38 3.30 10.41
CA ARG A 102 9.79 3.15 9.08
C ARG A 102 8.26 3.19 9.13
N ILE A 103 7.64 2.52 10.10
CA ILE A 103 6.18 2.59 10.32
C ILE A 103 5.74 3.99 10.78
N ALA A 104 6.54 4.66 11.62
CA ALA A 104 6.27 6.03 12.00
C ALA A 104 6.31 6.96 10.78
N ALA A 105 7.32 6.83 9.92
CA ALA A 105 7.44 7.56 8.66
C ALA A 105 6.26 7.25 7.72
N LEU A 106 5.85 6.00 7.58
CA LEU A 106 4.66 5.62 6.80
C LEU A 106 3.39 6.34 7.31
N LYS A 107 3.29 6.62 8.62
CA LYS A 107 2.15 7.29 9.24
C LYS A 107 2.21 8.81 9.18
N SER A 108 3.41 9.40 9.32
CA SER A 108 3.60 10.84 9.48
C SER A 108 4.08 11.54 8.20
N ASN A 109 4.71 10.83 7.27
CA ASN A 109 5.23 11.41 6.04
C ASN A 109 4.06 11.82 5.12
N PRO A 110 3.98 13.11 4.73
CA PRO A 110 2.88 13.62 3.90
C PRO A 110 2.84 12.99 2.49
N ASP A 111 3.98 12.57 1.94
CA ASP A 111 4.04 11.87 0.66
C ASP A 111 3.46 10.46 0.77
N CYS A 112 3.67 9.78 1.92
CA CYS A 112 3.13 8.43 2.17
C CYS A 112 1.64 8.42 2.53
N LYS A 113 1.11 9.52 3.09
CA LYS A 113 -0.28 9.58 3.59
C LYS A 113 -1.34 9.38 2.50
N SER A 114 -1.10 9.88 1.28
CA SER A 114 -1.98 9.69 0.13
C SER A 114 -1.87 8.30 -0.49
N ILE A 115 -0.78 7.59 -0.21
CA ILE A 115 -0.40 6.32 -0.83
C ILE A 115 -0.87 5.13 0.02
N ARG A 116 -0.90 5.29 1.35
CA ARG A 116 -1.41 4.27 2.26
C ARG A 116 -2.87 3.91 1.93
N SER A 117 -3.18 2.63 1.78
CA SER A 117 -4.57 2.17 1.76
C SER A 117 -5.07 2.04 3.21
N ALA A 118 -6.29 2.52 3.47
CA ALA A 118 -6.96 2.31 4.76
C ALA A 118 -7.42 0.85 4.93
N SER A 119 -7.50 0.10 3.81
CA SER A 119 -7.97 -1.27 3.71
C SER A 119 -6.86 -2.30 3.96
N GLU A 120 -5.58 -1.91 3.83
CA GLU A 120 -4.40 -2.76 4.04
C GLU A 120 -4.13 -3.04 5.53
N PHE A 121 -4.80 -2.32 6.44
CA PHE A 121 -4.53 -2.36 7.88
C PHE A 121 -5.83 -2.33 8.69
N PRO A 122 -6.33 -3.49 9.14
CA PRO A 122 -7.30 -3.54 10.24
C PRO A 122 -6.70 -3.09 11.58
#